data_AF-A0A7V2UHJ7-F1
#
_entry.id   AF-A0A7V2UHJ7-F1
#
_cell.length_a   1.000
_cell.length_b   1.000
_cell.length_c   1.000
_cell.angle_alpha   90.00
_cell.angle_beta   90.00
_cell.angle_gamma   90.00
#
_symmetry.space_group_name_H-M   'P 1'
#
loop_
_entity.id
_entity.type
_entity.pdbx_description
1 polymer ?
#
loop_
_entity_poly.entity_id
_entity_poly.type
_entity_poly.pdbx_seq_one_letter_code
_entity_poly.pdbx_strand_id
1 'polypeptide(L)'
;MTNPLLRWLAGAVLGLTTLGLQAQTWPTQPVRIIVPFTAGTGMDTIARAVGPKLSERLGQPVVISNQPGASGNIGAEAVAKATDGHTLLMGANTMLMAAQLYKNVPFNPVSDFAPVSMAAWGTLMLVANPKTGIKSMDELIKAAKAKPGSISFGSPGVGTPHHMAMEL
;
A
#
# COMPACT_ATOMS: atom_id res chain seq x y z
N MET A 1 -30.15 59.15 -17.31
CA MET A 1 -28.87 59.25 -18.04
C MET A 1 -27.97 58.12 -17.55
N THR A 2 -27.97 56.97 -18.22
CA THR A 2 -27.19 55.80 -17.83
C THR A 2 -25.75 55.97 -18.31
N ASN A 3 -24.80 56.04 -17.38
CA ASN A 3 -23.40 56.35 -17.65
C ASN A 3 -22.74 55.21 -18.47
N PRO A 4 -22.37 55.42 -19.74
CA PRO A 4 -21.88 54.35 -20.62
C PRO A 4 -20.58 53.74 -20.10
N LEU A 5 -19.78 54.50 -19.34
CA LEU A 5 -18.55 54.04 -18.69
C LEU A 5 -18.77 52.89 -17.70
N LEU A 6 -19.92 52.84 -17.04
CA LEU A 6 -20.24 51.77 -16.08
C LEU A 6 -20.53 50.43 -16.77
N ARG A 7 -21.03 50.48 -18.03
CA ARG A 7 -21.27 49.27 -18.85
C ARG A 7 -19.98 48.66 -19.37
N TRP A 8 -18.99 49.50 -19.72
CA TRP A 8 -17.67 49.03 -20.16
C TRP A 8 -16.86 48.41 -19.01
N LEU A 9 -16.96 48.97 -17.80
CA LEU A 9 -16.35 48.39 -16.60
C LEU A 9 -16.97 47.04 -16.21
N ALA A 10 -18.29 46.89 -16.32
CA ALA A 10 -18.97 45.61 -16.07
C ALA A 10 -18.57 44.51 -17.08
N GLY A 11 -18.37 44.87 -18.35
CA GLY A 11 -17.91 43.94 -19.38
C GLY A 11 -16.45 43.50 -19.21
N ALA A 12 -15.58 44.40 -18.74
CA ALA A 12 -14.16 44.09 -18.50
C ALA A 12 -13.95 43.14 -17.30
N VAL A 13 -14.78 43.23 -16.26
CA VAL A 13 -14.72 42.32 -15.11
C VAL A 13 -15.20 40.90 -15.47
N LEU A 14 -16.17 40.76 -16.37
CA LEU A 14 -16.66 39.46 -16.87
C LEU A 14 -15.69 38.76 -17.86
N GLY A 15 -14.83 39.52 -18.55
CA GLY A 15 -13.82 38.97 -19.47
C GLY A 15 -12.57 38.41 -18.79
N LEU A 16 -12.30 38.79 -17.54
CA LEU A 16 -11.16 38.28 -16.76
C LEU A 16 -11.45 36.95 -16.05
N THR A 17 -12.72 36.58 -15.89
CA THR A 17 -13.13 35.31 -15.25
C THR A 17 -13.10 34.10 -16.19
N THR A 18 -12.76 34.28 -17.47
CA THR A 18 -12.67 33.19 -18.46
C THR A 18 -11.22 32.75 -18.75
N LEU A 19 -10.24 33.20 -17.96
CA LEU A 19 -8.94 32.53 -17.92
C LEU A 19 -9.17 31.09 -17.45
N GLY A 20 -9.16 30.18 -18.42
CA GLY A 20 -9.67 28.82 -18.27
C GLY A 20 -9.18 28.16 -16.99
N LEU A 21 -10.13 27.63 -16.23
CA LEU A 21 -9.89 26.55 -15.31
C LEU A 21 -9.35 25.38 -16.15
N GLN A 22 -8.05 25.35 -16.40
CA GLN A 22 -7.37 24.15 -16.87
C GLN A 22 -7.60 23.14 -15.75
N ALA A 23 -8.51 22.20 -15.98
CA ALA A 23 -8.64 21.05 -15.11
C ALA A 23 -7.26 20.42 -15.03
N GLN A 24 -6.59 20.58 -13.88
CA GLN A 24 -5.26 20.04 -13.72
C GLN A 24 -5.39 18.52 -13.87
N THR A 25 -4.71 17.97 -14.87
CA THR A 25 -4.68 16.53 -15.09
C THR A 25 -3.91 15.92 -13.94
N TRP A 26 -4.57 15.08 -13.15
CA TRP A 26 -3.93 14.29 -12.11
C TRP A 26 -2.81 13.42 -12.73
N PRO A 27 -1.67 13.23 -12.05
CA PRO A 27 -1.30 13.80 -10.75
C PRO A 27 -0.62 15.18 -10.86
N THR A 28 -0.87 16.03 -9.86
CA THR A 28 -0.34 17.40 -9.78
C THR A 28 0.89 17.53 -8.88
N GLN A 29 1.22 16.45 -8.17
CA GLN A 29 2.36 16.32 -7.26
C GLN A 29 2.83 14.85 -7.24
N PRO A 30 3.99 14.54 -6.62
CA PRO A 30 4.45 13.17 -6.50
C PRO A 30 3.39 12.23 -5.90
N VAL A 31 3.24 11.05 -6.51
CA VAL A 31 2.39 9.98 -5.99
C VAL A 31 3.20 9.18 -4.98
N ARG A 32 2.65 8.95 -3.80
CA ARG A 32 3.28 8.16 -2.74
C ARG A 32 2.61 6.80 -2.63
N ILE A 33 3.37 5.72 -2.79
CA ILE A 33 2.91 4.37 -2.51
C ILE A 33 3.40 3.97 -1.12
N ILE A 34 2.47 3.82 -0.18
CA ILE A 34 2.73 3.25 1.14
C ILE A 34 2.75 1.73 1.03
N VAL A 35 3.88 1.14 1.41
CA VAL A 35 4.03 -0.31 1.57
C VAL A 35 3.94 -0.61 3.07
N PRO A 36 2.89 -1.30 3.55
CA PRO A 36 2.67 -1.49 4.99
C PRO A 36 3.54 -2.61 5.60
N PHE A 37 4.67 -2.91 4.97
CA PHE A 37 5.61 -3.98 5.37
C PHE A 37 7.06 -3.49 5.23
N THR A 38 7.98 -4.22 5.85
CA THR A 38 9.42 -3.91 5.78
C THR A 38 9.94 -3.99 4.33
N ALA A 39 11.01 -3.25 4.06
CA ALA A 39 11.68 -3.30 2.76
C ALA A 39 12.19 -4.72 2.45
N GLY A 40 12.21 -5.09 1.17
CA GLY A 40 12.61 -6.42 0.71
C GLY A 40 11.53 -7.51 0.85
N THR A 41 10.36 -7.20 1.39
CA THR A 41 9.19 -8.10 1.33
C THR A 41 8.55 -8.09 -0.06
N GLY A 42 7.72 -9.09 -0.36
CA GLY A 42 7.08 -9.21 -1.68
C GLY A 42 6.35 -7.94 -2.14
N MET A 43 5.62 -7.27 -1.23
CA MET A 43 4.90 -6.02 -1.56
C MET A 43 5.86 -4.87 -1.87
N ASP A 44 6.99 -4.77 -1.16
CA ASP A 44 8.03 -3.78 -1.44
C ASP A 44 8.69 -4.04 -2.80
N THR A 45 9.01 -5.30 -3.08
CA THR A 45 9.55 -5.72 -4.38
C THR A 45 8.60 -5.37 -5.53
N ILE A 46 7.30 -5.66 -5.37
CA ILE A 46 6.28 -5.32 -6.37
C ILE A 46 6.19 -3.80 -6.55
N ALA A 47 6.08 -3.03 -5.47
CA ALA A 47 6.00 -1.57 -5.52
C ALA A 47 7.19 -0.94 -6.23
N ARG A 48 8.41 -1.42 -5.94
CA ARG A 48 9.65 -0.96 -6.57
C ARG A 48 9.78 -1.41 -8.02
N ALA A 49 9.20 -2.54 -8.40
CA ALA A 49 9.17 -2.99 -9.79
C ALA A 49 8.20 -2.15 -10.65
N VAL A 50 7.04 -1.76 -10.10
CA VAL A 50 6.02 -0.99 -10.85
C VAL A 50 6.26 0.52 -10.82
N GLY A 51 6.83 1.05 -9.73
CA GLY A 51 6.97 2.48 -9.48
C GLY A 51 7.64 3.28 -10.61
N PRO A 52 8.80 2.84 -11.15
CA PRO A 52 9.47 3.56 -12.23
C PRO A 52 8.62 3.72 -13.49
N LYS A 53 7.95 2.64 -13.94
CA LYS A 53 7.06 2.68 -15.11
C LYS A 53 5.81 3.50 -14.86
N LEU A 54 5.30 3.48 -13.63
CA LEU A 54 4.17 4.33 -13.25
C LEU A 54 4.58 5.81 -13.28
N SER A 55 5.77 6.13 -12.76
CA SER A 55 6.30 7.50 -12.78
C SER A 55 6.48 8.03 -14.21
N GLU A 56 7.03 7.23 -15.11
CA GLU A 56 7.16 7.56 -16.54
C GLU A 56 5.81 7.86 -17.19
N ARG A 57 4.79 7.03 -16.92
CA ARG A 57 3.45 7.21 -17.49
C ARG A 57 2.69 8.40 -16.92
N LEU A 58 2.88 8.68 -15.62
CA LEU A 58 2.17 9.76 -14.94
C LEU A 58 2.86 11.12 -15.10
N GLY A 59 4.13 11.15 -15.53
CA GLY A 59 4.92 12.39 -15.61
C GLY A 59 5.22 13.00 -14.25
N GLN A 60 4.96 12.28 -13.15
CA GLN A 60 5.25 12.70 -11.77
C GLN A 60 6.08 11.62 -11.06
N PRO A 61 6.93 11.99 -10.08
CA PRO A 61 7.66 11.03 -9.27
C PRO A 61 6.70 10.09 -8.53
N VAL A 62 7.05 8.79 -8.49
CA VAL A 62 6.38 7.80 -7.64
C VAL A 62 7.33 7.42 -6.51
N VAL A 63 6.95 7.76 -5.27
CA VAL A 63 7.77 7.54 -4.07
C VAL A 63 7.25 6.33 -3.30
N ILE A 64 8.07 5.29 -3.16
CA ILE A 64 7.77 4.13 -2.31
C ILE A 64 8.22 4.40 -0.87
N SER A 65 7.31 4.28 0.09
CA SER A 65 7.57 4.46 1.52
C SER A 65 7.10 3.25 2.31
N ASN A 66 8.04 2.56 2.97
CA ASN A 66 7.73 1.45 3.86
C ASN A 66 7.27 1.97 5.23
N GLN A 67 6.05 1.61 5.64
CA GLN A 67 5.49 1.92 6.96
C GLN A 67 4.98 0.64 7.64
N PRO A 68 5.91 -0.19 8.19
CA PRO A 68 5.55 -1.46 8.81
C PRO A 68 4.91 -1.28 10.18
N GLY A 69 4.24 -2.33 10.64
CA GLY A 69 3.78 -2.46 12.03
C GLY A 69 2.32 -2.92 12.13
N ALA A 70 1.98 -3.61 13.22
CA ALA A 70 0.67 -4.21 13.47
C ALA A 70 0.13 -5.01 12.25
N SER A 71 1.01 -5.83 11.65
CA SER A 71 0.70 -6.64 10.46
C SER A 71 0.18 -5.85 9.26
N GLY A 72 0.59 -4.58 9.17
CA GLY A 72 0.26 -3.66 8.10
C GLY A 72 -0.82 -2.63 8.44
N ASN A 73 -1.46 -2.73 9.61
CA ASN A 73 -2.52 -1.81 10.00
C ASN A 73 -2.02 -0.36 10.15
N ILE A 74 -0.78 -0.13 10.59
CA ILE A 74 -0.25 1.24 10.74
C ILE A 74 -0.14 1.95 9.38
N GLY A 75 0.44 1.29 8.38
CA GLY A 75 0.54 1.86 7.03
C GLY A 75 -0.82 1.99 6.36
N ALA A 76 -1.72 1.04 6.57
CA ALA A 76 -3.09 1.10 6.05
C ALA A 76 -3.89 2.26 6.65
N GLU A 77 -3.82 2.47 7.96
CA GLU A 77 -4.44 3.60 8.64
C GLU A 77 -3.94 4.93 8.10
N ALA A 78 -2.63 5.06 7.86
CA ALA A 78 -2.05 6.27 7.29
C ALA A 78 -2.61 6.58 5.90
N VAL A 79 -2.90 5.56 5.08
CA VAL A 79 -3.53 5.75 3.76
C VAL A 79 -5.03 6.03 3.89
N ALA A 80 -5.75 5.32 4.77
CA ALA A 80 -7.18 5.54 5.00
C ALA A 80 -7.48 6.99 5.45
N LYS A 81 -6.54 7.60 6.19
CA LYS A 81 -6.64 9.00 6.65
C LYS A 81 -6.10 10.01 5.63
N ALA A 82 -5.48 9.59 4.53
CA ALA A 82 -4.92 10.49 3.56
C ALA A 82 -6.04 11.11 2.69
N THR A 83 -6.07 12.44 2.62
CA THR A 83 -7.06 13.20 1.83
C THR A 83 -6.46 13.88 0.61
N ASP A 84 -5.20 13.55 0.28
CA ASP A 84 -4.41 14.25 -0.75
C ASP A 84 -4.69 13.75 -2.18
N GLY A 85 -5.38 12.62 -2.35
CA GLY A 85 -5.61 11.98 -3.66
C GLY A 85 -4.34 11.49 -4.37
N HIS A 86 -3.19 11.49 -3.70
CA HIS A 86 -1.88 11.10 -4.25
C HIS A 86 -1.17 10.04 -3.39
N THR A 87 -1.76 9.64 -2.27
CA THR A 87 -1.29 8.54 -1.43
C THR A 87 -2.06 7.25 -1.79
N LEU A 88 -1.31 6.23 -2.21
CA LEU A 88 -1.81 4.90 -2.56
C LEU A 88 -1.32 3.85 -1.55
N LEU A 89 -2.12 2.81 -1.32
CA LEU A 89 -1.73 1.66 -0.51
C LEU A 89 -1.29 0.51 -1.42
N MET A 90 -0.10 -0.03 -1.19
CA MET A 90 0.29 -1.34 -1.72
C MET A 90 -0.26 -2.43 -0.78
N GLY A 91 -1.56 -2.71 -0.93
CA GLY A 91 -2.31 -3.59 -0.05
C GLY A 91 -2.12 -5.07 -0.33
N ALA A 92 -2.46 -5.91 0.66
CA ALA A 92 -2.49 -7.36 0.55
C ALA A 92 -3.62 -7.94 1.43
N ASN A 93 -4.02 -9.18 1.17
CA ASN A 93 -5.06 -9.89 1.94
C ASN A 93 -4.78 -9.94 3.45
N THR A 94 -3.52 -9.82 3.85
CA THR A 94 -3.09 -9.67 5.25
C THR A 94 -3.90 -8.61 5.99
N MET A 95 -4.24 -7.47 5.37
CA MET A 95 -4.97 -6.40 6.04
C MET A 95 -6.40 -6.82 6.43
N LEU A 96 -7.06 -7.63 5.59
CA LEU A 96 -8.37 -8.20 5.89
C LEU A 96 -8.28 -9.20 7.05
N MET A 97 -7.28 -10.09 7.03
CA MET A 97 -7.06 -11.08 8.07
C MET A 97 -6.69 -10.44 9.42
N ALA A 98 -5.73 -9.50 9.40
CA ALA A 98 -5.31 -8.78 10.58
C ALA A 98 -6.47 -7.98 11.20
N ALA A 99 -7.32 -7.36 10.39
CA ALA A 99 -8.50 -6.66 10.89
C ALA A 99 -9.46 -7.54 11.71
N GLN A 100 -9.48 -8.85 11.47
CA GLN A 100 -10.27 -9.80 12.27
C GLN A 100 -9.57 -10.27 13.55
N LEU A 101 -8.25 -10.09 13.65
CA LEU A 101 -7.42 -10.58 14.78
C LEU A 101 -7.11 -9.48 15.81
N TYR A 102 -7.01 -8.22 15.37
CA TYR A 102 -6.78 -7.09 16.25
C TYR A 102 -8.10 -6.56 16.82
N LYS A 103 -8.16 -6.35 18.15
CA LYS A 103 -9.37 -5.83 18.82
C LYS A 103 -9.83 -4.48 18.28
N ASN A 104 -8.88 -3.61 17.94
CA ASN A 104 -9.13 -2.26 17.46
C ASN A 104 -8.34 -2.05 16.17
N VAL A 105 -9.05 -1.93 15.05
CA VAL A 105 -8.48 -1.49 13.78
C VAL A 105 -9.16 -0.17 13.39
N PRO A 106 -8.39 0.93 13.21
CA PRO A 106 -8.94 2.28 13.05
C PRO A 106 -9.39 2.59 11.62
N PHE A 107 -9.71 1.56 10.83
CA PHE A 107 -10.24 1.66 9.48
C PHE A 107 -11.04 0.40 9.15
N ASN A 108 -11.94 0.50 8.19
CA ASN A 108 -12.62 -0.64 7.57
C ASN A 108 -11.90 -1.03 6.27
N PRO A 109 -11.33 -2.25 6.17
CA PRO A 109 -10.54 -2.67 5.02
C PRO A 109 -11.33 -2.84 3.72
N VAL A 110 -12.66 -2.79 3.77
CA VAL A 110 -13.57 -2.93 2.62
C VAL A 110 -14.15 -1.58 2.19
N SER A 111 -14.61 -0.74 3.13
CA SER A 111 -15.30 0.52 2.80
C SER A 111 -14.39 1.74 2.69
N ASP A 112 -13.23 1.74 3.37
CA ASP A 112 -12.41 2.95 3.51
C ASP A 112 -11.35 3.07 2.41
N PHE A 113 -11.30 2.11 1.48
CA PHE A 113 -10.34 2.09 0.37
C PHE A 113 -11.05 1.93 -0.98
N ALA A 114 -10.65 2.74 -1.95
CA ALA A 114 -11.04 2.55 -3.34
C ALA A 114 -10.07 1.57 -4.04
N PRO A 115 -10.55 0.46 -4.63
CA PRO A 115 -9.68 -0.47 -5.34
C PRO A 115 -9.17 0.18 -6.64
N VAL A 116 -7.86 0.05 -6.90
CA VAL A 116 -7.23 0.56 -8.12
C VAL A 116 -6.99 -0.56 -9.13
N SER A 117 -6.21 -1.57 -8.74
CA SER A 117 -5.85 -2.71 -9.59
C SER A 117 -5.22 -3.83 -8.74
N MET A 118 -5.26 -5.06 -9.24
CA MET A 118 -4.47 -6.17 -8.70
C MET A 118 -3.04 -6.08 -9.27
N ALA A 119 -2.09 -5.67 -8.43
CA ALA A 119 -0.69 -5.52 -8.86
C ALA A 119 0.00 -6.88 -9.10
N ALA A 120 -0.30 -7.89 -8.27
CA ALA A 120 0.25 -9.23 -8.37
C ALA A 120 -0.55 -10.23 -7.54
N TRP A 121 -0.33 -11.52 -7.78
CA TRP A 121 -0.78 -12.62 -6.94
C TRP A 121 0.35 -13.64 -6.80
N GLY A 122 0.28 -14.51 -5.80
CA GLY A 122 1.30 -15.55 -5.58
C GLY A 122 0.92 -16.54 -4.50
N THR A 123 1.76 -17.57 -4.36
CA THR A 123 1.61 -18.64 -3.37
C THR A 123 2.72 -18.53 -2.33
N LEU A 124 2.43 -18.92 -1.10
CA LEU A 124 3.45 -19.02 -0.05
C LEU A 124 4.44 -20.14 -0.37
N MET A 125 5.72 -19.87 -0.12
CA MET A 125 6.79 -20.85 -0.24
C MET A 125 7.51 -20.95 1.10
N LEU A 126 7.67 -22.16 1.61
CA LEU A 126 8.49 -22.43 2.78
C LEU A 126 9.96 -22.53 2.36
N VAL A 127 10.81 -21.73 2.99
CA VAL A 127 12.24 -21.70 2.72
C VAL A 127 13.01 -21.90 4.02
N ALA A 128 14.00 -22.79 3.98
CA ALA A 128 14.89 -23.04 5.12
C ALA A 128 16.26 -22.42 4.87
N ASN A 129 16.93 -21.95 5.94
CA ASN A 129 18.33 -21.56 5.85
C ASN A 129 19.17 -22.81 5.50
N PRO A 130 20.03 -22.78 4.46
CA PRO A 130 20.82 -23.94 4.06
C PRO A 130 21.66 -24.56 5.19
N LYS A 131 22.06 -23.75 6.19
CA LYS A 131 22.82 -24.20 7.37
C LYS A 131 22.03 -25.13 8.31
N THR A 132 20.70 -25.17 8.19
CA THR A 132 19.87 -26.11 8.96
C THR A 132 19.98 -27.54 8.47
N GLY A 133 20.40 -27.75 7.22
CA GLY A 133 20.41 -29.06 6.59
C GLY A 133 19.02 -29.61 6.24
N ILE A 134 17.94 -28.87 6.52
CA ILE A 134 16.56 -29.26 6.19
C ILE A 134 16.32 -29.04 4.69
N LYS A 135 16.05 -30.12 3.96
CA LYS A 135 15.88 -30.13 2.50
C LYS A 135 14.48 -30.53 2.05
N SER A 136 13.65 -31.00 2.97
CA SER A 136 12.27 -31.41 2.69
C SER A 136 11.33 -31.10 3.85
N MET A 137 10.03 -31.13 3.57
CA MET A 137 9.00 -30.98 4.60
C MET A 137 9.07 -32.11 5.64
N ASP A 138 9.33 -33.34 5.21
CA ASP A 138 9.45 -34.50 6.11
C ASP A 138 10.61 -34.32 7.11
N GLU A 139 11.75 -33.80 6.64
CA GLU A 139 12.89 -33.49 7.49
C GLU A 139 12.57 -32.37 8.50
N LEU A 140 11.83 -31.34 8.06
CA LEU A 140 11.38 -30.28 8.94
C LEU A 140 10.46 -30.82 10.05
N ILE A 141 9.45 -31.61 9.69
CA ILE A 141 8.50 -32.21 10.64
C ILE A 141 9.23 -33.12 11.61
N LYS A 142 10.15 -33.95 11.11
CA LYS A 142 10.97 -34.83 11.96
C LYS A 142 11.83 -34.03 12.95
N ALA A 143 12.49 -32.97 12.49
CA ALA A 143 13.30 -32.10 13.35
C ALA A 143 12.44 -31.39 14.41
N ALA A 144 11.29 -30.85 14.02
CA ALA A 144 10.36 -30.17 14.92
C ALA A 144 9.83 -31.10 16.01
N LYS A 145 9.46 -32.34 15.66
CA LYS A 145 8.98 -33.35 16.61
C LYS A 145 10.08 -33.89 17.52
N ALA A 146 11.30 -34.05 17.01
CA ALA A 146 12.43 -34.56 17.79
C ALA A 146 12.83 -33.58 18.91
N LYS A 147 12.69 -32.28 18.68
CA LYS A 147 13.00 -31.26 19.69
C LYS A 147 12.00 -30.07 19.60
N PRO A 148 10.83 -30.19 20.24
CA PRO A 148 9.83 -29.12 20.25
C PRO A 148 10.42 -27.77 20.69
N GLY A 149 10.06 -26.69 20.00
CA GLY A 149 10.53 -25.34 20.29
C GLY A 149 11.95 -25.00 19.82
N SER A 150 12.70 -25.92 19.19
CA SER A 150 14.06 -25.62 18.71
C SER A 150 14.13 -24.98 17.33
N ILE A 151 13.02 -24.92 16.60
CA ILE A 151 12.94 -24.32 15.28
C ILE A 151 12.29 -22.95 15.42
N SER A 152 13.02 -21.92 15.02
CA SER A 152 12.47 -20.58 14.81
C SER A 152 12.09 -20.42 13.34
N PHE A 153 11.05 -19.62 13.10
CA PHE A 153 10.65 -19.21 11.76
C PHE A 153 10.48 -17.69 11.71
N GLY A 154 10.66 -17.12 10.52
CA GLY A 154 10.39 -15.72 10.25
C GLY A 154 9.02 -15.54 9.64
N SER A 155 8.28 -14.52 10.06
CA SER A 155 7.08 -14.05 9.37
C SER A 155 7.06 -12.52 9.31
N PRO A 156 6.30 -11.90 8.39
CA PRO A 156 6.13 -10.45 8.37
C PRO A 156 5.39 -9.88 9.59
N GLY A 157 4.77 -10.73 10.43
CA GLY A 157 4.03 -10.32 11.61
C GLY A 157 2.86 -11.25 11.97
N VAL A 158 2.36 -11.10 13.19
CA VAL A 158 1.26 -11.90 13.76
C VAL A 158 -0.02 -11.75 12.94
N GLY A 159 -0.61 -12.86 12.52
CA GLY A 159 -1.85 -12.84 11.72
C GLY A 159 -1.67 -12.63 10.22
N THR A 160 -0.42 -12.56 9.74
CA THR A 160 -0.14 -12.67 8.30
C THR A 160 -0.36 -14.10 7.81
N PRO A 161 -0.64 -14.33 6.51
CA PRO A 161 -0.71 -15.68 5.96
C PRO A 161 0.52 -16.55 6.28
N HIS A 162 1.71 -15.95 6.32
CA HIS A 162 2.98 -16.61 6.66
C HIS A 162 3.00 -17.09 8.12
N HIS A 163 2.48 -16.27 9.04
CA HIS A 163 2.36 -16.65 10.46
C HIS A 163 1.35 -17.78 10.62
N MET A 164 0.16 -17.61 10.03
CA MET A 164 -0.92 -18.61 10.12
C MET A 164 -0.49 -19.96 9.52
N ALA A 165 0.25 -19.95 8.40
CA ALA A 165 0.73 -21.18 7.77
C ALA A 165 1.73 -21.98 8.62
N MET A 166 2.34 -21.37 9.63
CA MET A 166 3.28 -22.05 10.55
C MET A 166 2.62 -22.47 11.86
N GLU A 167 1.49 -21.85 12.22
CA GLU A 167 0.74 -22.14 13.46
C GLU A 167 -0.38 -23.19 13.27
N LEU A 168 -0.79 -23.45 12.01
CA LEU A 168 -1.81 -24.44 11.62
C LEU A 168 -1.17 -25.78 11.24
#